data_AF-A0A935Y5L1-F1
#
_entry.id   AF-A0A935Y5L1-F1
#
_cell.length_a   1.000
_cell.length_b   1.000
_cell.length_c   1.000
_cell.angle_alpha   90.00
_cell.angle_beta   90.00
_cell.angle_gamma   90.00
#
_symmetry.space_group_name_H-M   'P 1'
#
loop_
_entity.id
_entity.type
_entity.pdbx_description
1 polymer ?
#
loop_
_entity_poly.entity_id
_entity_poly.type
_entity_poly.pdbx_seq_one_letter_code
_entity_poly.pdbx_strand_id
1 'polypeptide(L)'
;MELRFQLYFEKYFLEKETILSDITGSELQSLRSKADNKIKVQAGVRWQVFKRDNWKCVACGRNAEDNIILHIDHILPRSKGGKDEMKNYQTLCETCNIGKSNKDETDLRRK
;
A
#
# COMPACT_ATOMS: atom_id res chain seq x y z
N MET A 1 -23.75 10.86 29.66
CA MET A 1 -22.93 10.96 28.42
C MET A 1 -23.14 9.79 27.46
N GLU A 2 -23.73 8.66 27.87
CA GLU A 2 -23.91 7.47 27.00
C GLU A 2 -25.05 7.59 25.97
N LEU A 3 -26.18 8.23 26.31
CA LEU A 3 -27.34 8.30 25.40
C LEU A 3 -27.06 9.05 24.08
N ARG A 4 -26.18 10.07 24.11
CA ARG A 4 -25.82 10.84 22.92
C ARG A 4 -24.90 10.05 21.98
N PHE A 5 -24.08 9.16 22.54
CA PHE A 5 -23.20 8.27 21.77
C PHE A 5 -23.99 7.14 21.12
N GLN A 6 -24.98 6.60 21.82
CA GLN A 6 -25.83 5.53 21.31
C GLN A 6 -26.75 6.00 20.17
N LEU A 7 -27.36 7.17 20.34
CA LEU A 7 -28.15 7.82 19.27
C LEU A 7 -27.29 8.19 18.05
N TYR A 8 -26.03 8.59 18.26
CA TYR A 8 -25.10 8.84 17.16
C TYR A 8 -24.79 7.55 16.41
N PHE A 9 -24.54 6.45 17.12
CA PHE A 9 -24.25 5.15 16.53
C PHE A 9 -25.43 4.59 15.73
N GLU A 10 -26.65 4.61 16.29
CA GLU A 10 -27.85 4.15 15.60
C GLU A 10 -28.18 5.01 14.37
N LYS A 11 -28.07 6.33 14.49
CA LYS A 11 -28.26 7.24 13.35
C LYS A 11 -27.23 7.01 12.25
N TYR A 12 -25.96 6.85 12.62
CA TYR A 12 -24.87 6.57 11.69
C TYR A 12 -25.05 5.23 10.98
N PHE A 13 -25.60 4.22 11.67
CA PHE A 13 -25.86 2.90 11.12
C PHE A 13 -27.01 2.92 10.11
N LEU A 14 -28.14 3.56 10.45
CA LEU A 14 -29.31 3.70 9.58
C LEU A 14 -29.02 4.50 8.29
N GLU A 15 -28.20 5.56 8.39
CA GLU A 15 -27.74 6.32 7.21
C GLU A 15 -26.86 5.47 6.27
N LYS A 16 -26.10 4.49 6.79
CA LYS A 16 -25.25 3.64 5.94
C LYS A 16 -25.99 2.47 5.30
N GLU A 17 -26.99 1.89 5.97
CA GLU A 17 -27.83 0.84 5.36
C GLU A 17 -28.59 1.37 4.15
N THR A 18 -29.14 2.58 4.24
CA THR A 18 -29.85 3.24 3.14
C THR A 18 -28.94 3.56 1.94
N ILE A 19 -27.71 4.01 2.19
CA ILE A 19 -26.74 4.26 1.10
C ILE A 19 -26.27 2.96 0.43
N LEU A 20 -26.15 1.87 1.19
CA LEU A 20 -25.69 0.58 0.66
C LEU A 20 -26.79 -0.22 -0.04
N SER A 21 -28.06 -0.02 0.30
CA SER A 21 -29.20 -0.68 -0.36
C SER A 21 -29.43 -0.19 -1.79
N ASP A 22 -29.03 1.05 -2.09
CA ASP A 22 -29.30 1.72 -3.37
C ASP A 22 -28.20 1.45 -4.41
N ILE A 23 -27.09 0.83 -4.00
CA ILE A 23 -25.96 0.51 -4.87
C ILE A 23 -26.11 -0.91 -5.39
N THR A 24 -26.21 -1.08 -6.70
CA THR A 24 -26.22 -2.41 -7.31
C THR A 24 -24.89 -3.15 -7.07
N GLY A 25 -24.92 -4.48 -7.03
CA GLY A 25 -23.69 -5.27 -6.82
C GLY A 25 -22.58 -4.99 -7.84
N SER A 26 -22.95 -4.65 -9.07
CA SER A 26 -22.02 -4.25 -10.14
C SER A 26 -21.42 -2.86 -9.92
N GLU A 27 -22.19 -1.90 -9.41
CA GLU A 27 -21.69 -0.57 -9.02
C GLU A 27 -20.74 -0.67 -7.82
N LEU A 28 -21.08 -1.50 -6.82
CA LEU A 28 -20.21 -1.78 -5.68
C LEU A 28 -18.86 -2.36 -6.14
N GLN A 29 -18.90 -3.29 -7.11
CA GLN A 29 -17.72 -3.93 -7.66
C GLN A 29 -16.85 -2.96 -8.50
N SER A 30 -17.49 -2.05 -9.24
CA SER A 30 -16.83 -0.96 -9.97
C SER A 30 -16.14 0.03 -9.03
N LEU A 31 -16.82 0.45 -7.95
CA LEU A 31 -16.28 1.37 -6.94
C LEU A 31 -15.10 0.75 -6.19
N ARG A 32 -15.19 -0.54 -5.81
CA ARG A 32 -14.07 -1.28 -5.22
C ARG A 32 -12.86 -1.31 -6.15
N SER A 33 -13.06 -1.70 -7.41
CA SER A 33 -11.99 -1.72 -8.42
C SER A 33 -11.32 -0.36 -8.61
N LYS A 34 -12.10 0.74 -8.60
CA LYS A 34 -11.56 2.11 -8.67
C LYS A 34 -10.76 2.49 -7.43
N ALA A 35 -11.22 2.09 -6.24
CA ALA A 35 -10.51 2.33 -4.98
C ALA A 35 -9.21 1.52 -4.90
N ASP A 36 -9.24 0.25 -5.29
CA ASP A 36 -8.08 -0.64 -5.36
C ASP A 36 -7.02 -0.09 -6.32
N ASN A 37 -7.44 0.40 -7.50
CA ASN A 37 -6.54 1.05 -8.46
C ASN A 37 -5.92 2.36 -7.94
N LYS A 38 -6.51 3.00 -6.93
CA LYS A 38 -5.98 4.23 -6.31
C LYS A 38 -5.00 3.92 -5.17
N ILE A 39 -5.13 2.77 -4.52
CA ILE A 39 -4.27 2.37 -3.40
C ILE A 39 -2.94 1.83 -3.96
N LYS A 40 -1.85 2.61 -3.80
CA LYS A 40 -0.54 2.25 -4.36
C LYS A 40 -0.02 0.89 -3.90
N VAL A 41 -0.11 0.60 -2.59
CA VAL A 41 0.26 -0.65 -1.90
C VAL A 41 -0.55 -0.69 -0.60
N GLN A 42 -1.21 -1.82 -0.30
CA GLN A 42 -1.98 -1.96 0.95
C GLN A 42 -1.05 -1.91 2.17
N ALA A 43 -1.54 -1.33 3.29
CA ALA A 43 -0.73 -1.15 4.50
C ALA A 43 -0.17 -2.48 5.07
N GLY A 44 -0.96 -3.56 5.02
CA GLY A 44 -0.51 -4.89 5.44
C GLY A 44 0.62 -5.44 4.59
N VAL A 45 0.54 -5.26 3.26
CA VAL A 45 1.61 -5.66 2.33
C VAL A 45 2.87 -4.82 2.57
N ARG A 46 2.73 -3.50 2.77
CA ARG A 46 3.85 -2.61 3.11
C ARG A 46 4.58 -3.09 4.38
N TRP A 47 3.83 -3.45 5.43
CA TRP A 47 4.39 -4.02 6.66
C TRP A 47 5.15 -5.33 6.41
N GLN A 48 4.57 -6.25 5.64
CA GLN A 48 5.19 -7.53 5.32
C GLN A 48 6.51 -7.35 4.56
N VAL A 49 6.56 -6.45 3.58
CA VAL A 49 7.78 -6.18 2.80
C VAL A 49 8.87 -5.60 3.69
N PHE A 50 8.56 -4.60 4.51
CA PHE A 50 9.54 -4.01 5.42
C PHE A 50 10.02 -5.01 6.48
N LYS A 51 9.14 -5.84 7.02
CA LYS A 51 9.52 -6.90 7.96
C LYS A 51 10.46 -7.91 7.31
N ARG A 52 10.18 -8.34 6.07
CA ARG A 52 11.04 -9.27 5.31
C ARG A 52 12.44 -8.68 5.07
N ASP A 53 12.49 -7.39 4.75
CA ASP A 53 13.74 -6.69 4.40
C ASP A 53 14.44 -6.09 5.65
N ASN A 54 14.09 -6.56 6.85
CA ASN A 54 14.68 -6.15 8.13
C ASN A 54 14.67 -4.64 8.38
N TRP A 55 13.64 -3.94 7.92
CA TRP A 55 13.50 -2.47 8.05
C TRP A 55 14.70 -1.70 7.48
N LYS A 56 15.33 -2.25 6.44
CA LYS A 56 16.53 -1.71 5.81
C LYS A 56 16.32 -1.55 4.31
N CYS A 57 16.98 -0.55 3.73
CA CYS A 57 17.15 -0.46 2.30
C CYS A 57 17.98 -1.66 1.83
N VAL A 58 17.43 -2.52 0.99
CA VAL A 58 18.15 -3.72 0.51
C VAL A 58 19.30 -3.36 -0.44
N ALA A 59 19.31 -2.12 -0.95
CA ALA A 59 20.38 -1.64 -1.80
C ALA A 59 21.62 -1.19 -1.02
N CYS A 60 21.44 -0.39 0.04
CA CYS A 60 22.54 0.30 0.74
C CYS A 60 22.65 -0.02 2.24
N GLY A 61 21.72 -0.79 2.80
CA GLY A 61 21.73 -1.23 4.19
C GLY A 61 21.21 -0.22 5.22
N ARG A 62 21.00 1.04 4.83
CA ARG A 62 20.50 2.10 5.73
C ARG A 62 19.11 1.84 6.27
N ASN A 63 18.80 2.37 7.45
CA ASN A 63 17.53 2.22 8.16
C ASN A 63 17.04 3.56 8.76
N ALA A 64 16.02 3.51 9.63
CA ALA A 64 15.47 4.69 10.29
C ALA A 64 16.49 5.47 11.16
N GLU A 65 17.54 4.82 11.68
CA GLU A 65 18.60 5.43 12.50
C GLU A 65 19.47 6.38 11.66
N ASP A 66 19.53 6.17 10.34
CA ASP A 66 20.22 7.04 9.39
C ASP A 66 19.38 8.26 8.96
N ASN A 67 18.22 8.51 9.59
CA ASN A 67 17.27 9.59 9.23
C ASN A 67 16.80 9.54 7.76
N ILE A 68 16.54 8.34 7.24
CA ILE A 68 16.02 8.14 5.87
C ILE A 68 14.57 7.66 5.86
N ILE A 69 13.89 7.87 4.72
CA ILE A 69 12.56 7.34 4.47
C ILE A 69 12.67 6.08 3.61
N LEU A 70 11.96 5.03 4.03
CA LEU A 70 11.85 3.77 3.29
C LEU A 70 10.56 3.71 2.46
N HIS A 71 10.71 3.19 1.25
CA HIS A 71 9.67 3.02 0.25
C HIS A 71 9.59 1.56 -0.18
N ILE A 72 8.39 1.18 -0.65
CA ILE A 72 8.18 -0.07 -1.37
C ILE A 72 8.42 0.24 -2.84
N ASP A 73 9.42 -0.40 -3.42
CA ASP A 73 9.75 -0.34 -4.83
C ASP A 73 9.40 -1.65 -5.54
N HIS A 74 9.10 -1.54 -6.83
CA HIS A 74 8.90 -2.69 -7.71
C HIS A 74 10.21 -3.09 -8.36
N ILE A 75 10.64 -4.34 -8.22
CA ILE A 75 11.81 -4.91 -8.89
C ILE A 75 11.68 -4.68 -10.40
N LEU A 76 10.71 -5.31 -11.07
CA LEU A 76 10.27 -4.92 -12.40
C LEU A 76 9.38 -3.67 -12.26
N PRO A 77 9.76 -2.50 -12.80
CA PRO A 77 8.98 -1.27 -12.64
C PRO A 77 7.55 -1.40 -13.19
N ARG A 78 6.56 -0.74 -12.56
CA ARG A 78 5.17 -0.72 -13.04
C ARG A 78 5.05 -0.25 -14.49
N SER A 79 5.83 0.77 -14.89
CA SER A 79 5.84 1.28 -16.27
C SER A 79 6.32 0.25 -17.31
N LYS A 80 6.94 -0.85 -16.87
CA LYS A 80 7.42 -1.96 -17.69
C LYS A 80 6.59 -3.25 -17.49
N GLY A 81 5.38 -3.13 -16.91
CA GLY A 81 4.50 -4.28 -16.67
C GLY A 81 4.72 -5.00 -15.34
N GLY A 82 5.47 -4.40 -14.41
CA GLY A 82 5.64 -4.89 -13.05
C GLY A 82 4.32 -5.03 -12.30
N LYS A 83 4.07 -6.22 -11.74
CA LYS A 83 2.85 -6.52 -10.96
C LYS A 83 2.95 -6.06 -9.52
N ASP A 84 1.80 -5.74 -8.93
CA ASP A 84 1.63 -5.43 -7.52
C ASP A 84 1.57 -6.72 -6.68
N GLU A 85 2.72 -7.36 -6.50
CA GLU A 85 2.84 -8.67 -5.84
C GLU A 85 4.07 -8.76 -4.95
N MET A 86 3.97 -9.52 -3.85
CA MET A 86 5.02 -9.64 -2.82
C MET A 86 6.41 -9.99 -3.39
N LYS A 87 6.47 -10.86 -4.41
CA LYS A 87 7.73 -11.27 -5.04
C LYS A 87 8.41 -10.14 -5.82
N ASN A 88 7.62 -9.20 -6.36
CA ASN A 88 8.10 -8.05 -7.13
C ASN A 88 8.37 -6.82 -6.24
N TYR A 89 8.12 -6.89 -4.93
CA TYR A 89 8.41 -5.78 -4.03
C TYR A 89 9.77 -5.90 -3.35
N GLN A 90 10.44 -4.76 -3.15
CA GLN A 90 11.65 -4.60 -2.35
C GLN A 90 11.66 -3.27 -1.59
N THR A 91 12.38 -3.21 -0.48
CA THR A 91 12.51 -2.01 0.35
C THR A 91 13.70 -1.16 -0.10
N LEU A 92 13.44 0.07 -0.54
CA LEU A 92 14.49 1.02 -0.91
C LEU A 92 14.36 2.33 -0.12
N CYS A 93 15.48 2.95 0.23
CA CYS A 93 15.46 4.34 0.69
C CYS A 93 15.13 5.28 -0.48
N GLU A 94 14.69 6.50 -0.18
CA GLU A 94 14.38 7.53 -1.18
C GLU A 94 15.49 7.67 -2.23
N THR A 95 16.75 7.85 -1.81
CA THR A 95 17.89 8.05 -2.72
C THR A 95 18.10 6.87 -3.67
N CYS A 96 18.09 5.63 -3.13
CA CYS A 96 18.25 4.43 -3.96
C CYS A 96 17.05 4.20 -4.88
N ASN A 97 15.84 4.49 -4.40
CA ASN A 97 14.61 4.37 -5.17
C ASN A 97 14.60 5.33 -6.37
N ILE A 98 14.96 6.60 -6.16
CA ILE A 98 15.11 7.60 -7.23
C ILE A 98 16.21 7.19 -8.21
N GLY A 99 17.33 6.69 -7.70
CA GLY A 99 18.45 6.22 -8.53
C GLY A 99 18.05 5.04 -9.44
N LYS A 100 17.35 4.05 -8.88
CA LYS A 100 16.83 2.89 -9.64
C LYS A 100 15.81 3.33 -10.69
N SER A 101 14.84 4.15 -10.29
CA SER A 101 13.76 4.62 -11.16
C SER A 101 13.12 3.47 -11.96
N ASN A 102 12.77 3.70 -13.22
CA ASN A 102 12.35 2.66 -14.16
C ASN A 102 13.52 2.06 -14.97
N LYS A 103 14.77 2.29 -14.56
CA LYS A 103 15.96 2.00 -15.37
C LYS A 103 16.54 0.61 -15.12
N ASP A 104 16.33 0.06 -13.93
CA ASP A 104 16.92 -1.20 -13.48
C ASP A 104 15.82 -2.12 -12.90
N GLU A 105 15.97 -3.43 -13.11
CA GLU A 105 15.05 -4.48 -12.67
C GLU A 105 15.69 -5.56 -11.79
N THR A 106 16.85 -5.25 -11.23
CA THR A 106 17.62 -6.15 -10.35
C THR A 106 16.88 -6.39 -9.05
N ASP A 107 16.84 -7.65 -8.62
CA ASP A 107 16.45 -8.03 -7.28
C ASP A 107 17.58 -7.71 -6.29
N LEU A 108 17.53 -6.52 -5.70
CA LEU A 108 18.59 -6.03 -4.80
C LEU A 108 18.60 -6.73 -3.44
N ARG A 109 17.69 -7.69 -3.20
CA ARG A 109 17.66 -8.52 -1.99
C ARG A 109 18.67 -9.68 -2.03
N ARG A 110 19.17 -10.03 -3.22
CA ARG A 110 20.04 -11.20 -3.48
C ARG A 110 21.51 -10.84 -3.73
N LYS A 111 21.95 -9.70 -3.20
CA LYS A 111 23.33 -9.23 -3.36
C LYS A 111 24.33 -10.14 -2.66
#